data_AF-A0A1N7H4M2-F1
#
_entry.id   AF-A0A1N7H4M2-F1
#
_cell.length_a   1.000
_cell.length_b   1.000
_cell.length_c   1.000
_cell.angle_alpha   90.00
_cell.angle_beta   90.00
_cell.angle_gamma   90.00
#
_symmetry.space_group_name_H-M   'P 1'
#
loop_
_entity.id
_entity.type
_entity.pdbx_description
1 polymer ?
#
loop_
_entity_poly.entity_id
_entity_poly.type
_entity_poly.pdbx_seq_one_letter_code
_entity_poly.pdbx_strand_id
1 'polypeptide(L)'
;MVQGIIIPADNTAPLRAAILDSLEDYQRAVGGWIEAVDIPDLGVTIYVNEEGLIRDLPFNRRATFLWRFHVPQARDARLVGDIVVVGLADDDGENTELPEDLR
;
A
#
# COMPACT_ATOMS: atom_id res chain seq x y z
N MET A 1 10.76 3.72 11.69
CA MET A 1 9.64 4.68 11.67
C MET A 1 9.60 5.45 10.35
N VAL A 2 8.46 5.45 9.65
CA VAL A 2 8.20 6.27 8.46
C VAL A 2 6.75 6.79 8.47
N GLN A 3 6.47 7.89 7.77
CA GLN A 3 5.09 8.33 7.51
C GLN A 3 4.56 7.70 6.22
N GLY A 4 3.47 6.94 6.33
CA GLY A 4 2.74 6.36 5.21
C GLY A 4 1.35 6.94 5.01
N ILE A 5 0.70 6.56 3.91
CA ILE A 5 -0.69 6.89 3.57
C ILE A 5 -1.52 5.62 3.53
N ILE A 6 -2.54 5.52 4.36
CA ILE A 6 -3.57 4.49 4.25
C ILE A 6 -4.58 4.92 3.20
N ILE A 7 -4.81 4.05 2.21
CA ILE A 7 -5.89 4.18 1.22
C ILE A 7 -6.99 3.18 1.59
N PRO A 8 -8.12 3.61 2.16
CA PRO A 8 -9.18 2.69 2.54
C PRO A 8 -9.85 2.04 1.32
N ALA A 9 -10.30 0.79 1.46
CA ALA A 9 -11.12 0.15 0.41
C ALA A 9 -12.49 0.82 0.25
N ASP A 10 -13.03 1.37 1.33
CA ASP A 10 -14.19 2.26 1.27
C ASP A 10 -13.81 3.55 0.55
N ASN A 11 -14.29 3.70 -0.69
CA ASN A 11 -13.99 4.85 -1.54
C ASN A 11 -14.63 6.15 -1.05
N THR A 12 -15.53 6.10 -0.06
CA THR A 12 -16.09 7.30 0.59
C THR A 12 -15.26 7.77 1.78
N ALA A 13 -14.40 6.90 2.32
CA ALA A 13 -13.52 7.24 3.42
C ALA A 13 -12.29 8.04 2.94
N PRO A 14 -11.86 9.05 3.70
CA PRO A 14 -10.68 9.85 3.38
C PRO A 14 -9.40 9.02 3.48
N LEU A 15 -8.36 9.44 2.75
CA LEU A 15 -7.00 8.94 2.96
C LEU A 15 -6.54 9.34 4.36
N ARG A 16 -5.68 8.52 4.99
CA ARG A 16 -5.19 8.78 6.36
C ARG A 16 -3.67 8.69 6.40
N ALA A 17 -3.00 9.69 6.96
CA ALA A 17 -1.60 9.55 7.31
C ALA A 17 -1.45 8.58 8.50
N ALA A 18 -0.39 7.77 8.50
CA ALA A 18 -0.06 6.87 9.59
C ALA A 18 1.45 6.85 9.81
N ILE A 19 1.87 6.81 11.08
CA ILE A 19 3.26 6.58 11.44
C ILE A 19 3.43 5.07 11.63
N LEU A 20 4.40 4.49 10.93
CA LEU A 20 4.63 3.05 10.88
C LEU A 20 6.05 2.76 11.36
N ASP A 21 6.18 2.04 12.46
CA ASP A 21 7.47 1.77 13.08
C ASP A 21 7.77 0.29 13.23
N SER A 22 6.73 -0.55 13.24
CA SER A 22 6.83 -1.99 13.42
C SER A 22 6.04 -2.73 12.35
N LEU A 23 6.39 -4.00 12.11
CA LEU A 23 5.62 -4.91 11.26
C LEU A 23 4.14 -4.95 11.68
N GLU A 24 3.89 -4.96 12.99
CA GLU A 24 2.54 -4.98 13.57
C GLU A 24 1.71 -3.75 13.18
N ASP A 25 2.34 -2.60 12.91
CA ASP A 25 1.63 -1.41 12.44
C ASP A 25 1.11 -1.58 11.02
N TYR A 26 1.92 -2.15 10.12
CA TYR A 26 1.49 -2.50 8.76
C TYR A 26 0.39 -3.56 8.79
N GLN A 27 0.58 -4.62 9.58
CA GLN A 27 -0.41 -5.70 9.71
C GLN A 27 -1.75 -5.18 10.23
N ARG A 28 -1.73 -4.26 11.20
CA ARG A 28 -2.94 -3.61 11.73
C ARG A 28 -3.60 -2.72 10.67
N ALA A 29 -2.81 -1.99 9.88
CA ALA A 29 -3.33 -1.10 8.86
C ALA A 29 -4.01 -1.85 7.70
N VAL A 30 -3.46 -2.98 7.26
CA VAL A 30 -4.04 -3.81 6.17
C VAL A 30 -5.01 -4.88 6.68
N GLY A 31 -5.02 -5.14 7.99
CA GLY A 31 -5.90 -6.11 8.64
C GLY A 31 -5.48 -7.58 8.48
N GLY A 32 -4.19 -7.89 8.43
CA GLY A 32 -3.67 -9.25 8.25
C GLY A 32 -2.19 -9.33 7.95
N TRP A 33 -1.75 -10.47 7.39
CA TRP A 33 -0.41 -10.63 6.84
C TRP A 33 -0.18 -9.66 5.69
N ILE A 34 1.06 -9.22 5.51
CA ILE A 34 1.40 -8.18 4.53
C ILE A 34 2.09 -8.77 3.31
N GLU A 35 1.72 -8.28 2.14
CA GLU A 35 2.46 -8.47 0.89
C GLU A 35 2.82 -7.10 0.33
N ALA A 36 4.03 -6.96 -0.20
CA ALA A 36 4.52 -5.72 -0.80
C ALA A 36 4.37 -5.76 -2.33
N VAL A 37 3.89 -4.67 -2.91
CA VAL A 37 3.91 -4.44 -4.35
C VAL A 37 4.42 -3.04 -4.65
N ASP A 38 5.35 -2.93 -5.58
CA ASP A 38 6.06 -1.66 -5.82
C ASP A 38 5.45 -0.85 -6.97
N ILE A 39 5.67 0.45 -6.88
CA ILE A 39 5.49 1.42 -7.98
C ILE A 39 6.81 2.17 -8.16
N PRO A 40 7.76 1.63 -8.94
CA PRO A 40 9.12 2.16 -9.02
C PRO A 40 9.23 3.57 -9.60
N ASP A 41 8.35 3.94 -10.54
CA ASP A 41 8.36 5.28 -11.17
C ASP A 41 7.90 6.39 -10.22
N LEU A 42 7.12 6.04 -9.20
CA LEU A 42 6.77 6.92 -8.08
C LEU A 42 7.70 6.76 -6.88
N GLY A 43 8.60 5.79 -6.87
CA GLY A 43 9.45 5.52 -5.70
C GLY A 43 8.65 5.15 -4.44
N VAL A 44 7.58 4.36 -4.58
CA VAL A 44 6.76 3.92 -3.45
C VAL A 44 6.51 2.41 -3.43
N THR A 45 6.28 1.88 -2.23
CA THR A 45 5.82 0.51 -1.98
C THR A 45 4.40 0.54 -1.41
N ILE A 46 3.52 -0.32 -1.92
CA ILE A 46 2.19 -0.57 -1.39
C ILE A 46 2.20 -1.87 -0.59
N TYR A 47 1.82 -1.79 0.67
CA TYR A 47 1.53 -2.96 1.49
C TYR A 47 0.03 -3.28 1.48
N VAL A 48 -0.28 -4.53 1.17
CA VAL A 48 -1.64 -5.07 1.09
C VAL A 48 -1.81 -6.24 2.04
N ASN A 49 -3.07 -6.65 2.26
CA ASN A 49 -3.36 -7.89 2.96
C ASN A 49 -3.09 -9.08 2.04
N GLU A 50 -2.08 -9.91 2.36
CA GLU A 50 -1.66 -11.08 1.58
C GLU A 50 -2.82 -12.08 1.36
N GLU A 51 -3.68 -12.25 2.36
CA GLU A 51 -4.83 -13.16 2.28
C GLU A 51 -6.08 -12.47 1.69
N GLY A 52 -5.99 -11.20 1.29
CA GLY A 52 -7.14 -10.36 1.01
C GLY A 52 -8.06 -10.92 -0.08
N LEU A 53 -7.48 -11.52 -1.12
CA LEU A 53 -8.24 -12.14 -2.21
C LEU A 53 -8.96 -13.42 -1.74
N ILE A 54 -8.28 -14.26 -0.96
CA ILE A 54 -8.83 -15.52 -0.42
C ILE A 54 -9.96 -15.22 0.57
N ARG A 55 -9.85 -14.09 1.29
CA ARG A 55 -10.83 -13.63 2.29
C ARG A 55 -11.94 -12.76 1.71
N ASP A 56 -11.96 -12.56 0.39
CA ASP A 56 -12.92 -11.71 -0.33
C ASP A 56 -13.06 -10.30 0.29
N LEU A 57 -11.93 -9.67 0.61
CA LEU A 57 -11.94 -8.30 1.13
C LEU A 57 -12.49 -7.30 0.10
N PRO A 58 -13.03 -6.15 0.55
CA PRO A 58 -13.61 -5.16 -0.35
C PRO A 58 -12.62 -4.66 -1.41
N PHE A 59 -13.09 -4.46 -2.64
CA PHE A 59 -12.24 -4.00 -3.75
C PHE A 59 -11.74 -2.57 -3.55
N ASN A 60 -10.42 -2.39 -3.49
CA ASN A 60 -9.80 -1.07 -3.35
C ASN A 60 -9.53 -0.46 -4.74
N ARG A 61 -10.53 0.27 -5.24
CA ARG A 61 -10.51 0.86 -6.59
C ARG A 61 -9.39 1.88 -6.76
N ARG A 62 -9.16 2.71 -5.74
CA ARG A 62 -8.13 3.76 -5.75
C ARG A 62 -6.74 3.15 -5.83
N ALA A 63 -6.41 2.21 -4.94
CA ALA A 63 -5.11 1.55 -4.93
C ALA A 63 -4.88 0.70 -6.19
N THR A 64 -5.90 -0.01 -6.65
CA THR A 64 -5.80 -0.82 -7.87
C THR A 64 -5.58 0.06 -9.11
N PHE A 65 -6.28 1.20 -9.20
CA PHE A 65 -6.03 2.15 -10.28
C PHE A 65 -4.60 2.69 -10.25
N LEU A 66 -4.15 3.15 -9.08
CA LEU A 66 -2.79 3.66 -8.89
C LEU A 66 -1.75 2.64 -9.37
N TRP A 67 -1.82 1.40 -8.88
CA TRP A 67 -0.85 0.37 -9.25
C TRP A 67 -0.90 0.01 -10.74
N ARG A 68 -2.10 -0.21 -11.29
CA ARG A 68 -2.28 -0.56 -12.72
C ARG A 68 -1.83 0.55 -13.67
N PHE A 69 -2.00 1.81 -13.26
CA PHE A 69 -1.66 2.96 -14.08
C PHE A 69 -0.14 3.09 -14.25
N HIS A 70 0.61 2.85 -13.17
CA HIS A 70 2.06 3.01 -13.14
C HIS A 70 2.82 1.72 -13.48
N VAL A 71 2.23 0.54 -13.27
CA VAL A 71 2.89 -0.76 -13.45
C VAL A 71 2.17 -1.57 -14.53
N PRO A 72 2.63 -1.55 -15.80
CA PRO A 72 1.95 -2.24 -16.90
C PRO A 72 1.77 -3.75 -16.69
N GLN A 73 2.70 -4.39 -15.97
CA GLN A 73 2.65 -5.82 -15.62
C GLN A 73 1.51 -6.14 -14.65
N ALA A 74 1.03 -5.15 -13.88
CA ALA A 74 -0.04 -5.29 -12.92
C ALA A 74 -1.43 -5.07 -13.54
N ARG A 75 -1.57 -4.94 -14.87
CA ARG A 75 -2.82 -4.56 -15.58
C ARG A 75 -4.06 -5.34 -15.14
N ASP A 76 -3.91 -6.63 -14.85
CA ASP A 76 -5.01 -7.51 -14.43
C ASP A 76 -5.11 -7.69 -12.90
N ALA A 77 -4.16 -7.14 -12.14
CA ALA A 77 -4.04 -7.33 -10.70
C ALA A 77 -5.14 -6.59 -9.93
N ARG A 78 -5.65 -7.18 -8.85
CA ARG A 78 -6.76 -6.62 -8.06
C ARG A 78 -6.31 -6.46 -6.61
N LEU A 79 -6.20 -5.22 -6.14
CA LEU A 79 -5.92 -4.94 -4.74
C LEU A 79 -7.23 -4.82 -3.96
N VAL A 80 -7.25 -5.39 -2.76
CA VAL A 80 -8.43 -5.50 -1.91
C VAL A 80 -8.07 -5.18 -0.46
N GLY A 81 -9.05 -4.72 0.33
CA GLY A 81 -8.84 -4.25 1.69
C GLY A 81 -8.20 -2.86 1.77
N ASP A 82 -8.08 -2.35 2.98
CA ASP A 82 -7.29 -1.15 3.25
C ASP A 82 -5.82 -1.47 2.92
N ILE A 83 -5.11 -0.50 2.34
CA ILE A 83 -3.69 -0.65 1.99
C ILE A 83 -2.88 0.50 2.57
N VAL A 84 -1.58 0.31 2.67
CA VAL A 84 -0.61 1.33 3.09
C VAL A 84 0.33 1.65 1.94
N VAL A 85 0.63 2.92 1.72
CA VAL A 85 1.69 3.39 0.81
C VAL A 85 2.81 4.02 1.63
N VAL A 86 4.06 3.61 1.39
CA VAL A 86 5.29 4.20 1.96
C VAL A 86 6.33 4.41 0.84
N GLY A 87 7.47 5.03 1.16
CA GLY A 87 8.58 5.13 0.22
C GLY A 87 9.14 3.75 -0.14
N LEU A 88 9.67 3.64 -1.35
CA LEU A 88 10.32 2.41 -1.84
C LEU A 88 11.42 1.98 -0.87
N ALA A 89 11.51 0.67 -0.61
CA ALA A 89 12.56 0.16 0.26
C ALA A 89 13.96 0.51 -0.29
N ASP A 90 14.92 0.76 0.62
CA ASP A 90 16.31 0.99 0.24
C ASP A 90 17.05 -0.33 -0.10
N ASP A 91 18.34 -0.22 -0.41
CA ASP A 91 19.17 -1.38 -0.79
C ASP A 91 19.32 -2.41 0.34
N ASP A 92 19.05 -2.03 1.60
CA ASP A 92 19.05 -2.91 2.76
C ASP A 92 17.66 -3.53 3.03
N GLY A 93 16.65 -3.15 2.23
CA GLY A 93 15.28 -3.61 2.35
C GLY A 93 14.46 -2.88 3.42
N GLU A 94 14.96 -1.76 3.93
CA GLU A 94 14.28 -0.95 4.93
C GLU A 94 13.30 0.02 4.26
N ASN A 95 12.12 0.17 4.86
CA ASN A 95 11.12 1.12 4.38
C ASN A 95 11.62 2.55 4.49
N THR A 96 11.38 3.34 3.45
CA THR A 96 11.74 4.75 3.41
C THR A 96 10.52 5.65 3.52
N GLU A 97 10.77 6.94 3.72
CA GLU A 97 9.73 7.95 3.70
C GLU A 97 9.18 8.16 2.29
N LEU A 98 7.92 8.59 2.19
CA LEU A 98 7.35 9.01 0.91
C LEU A 98 8.23 10.09 0.24
N PRO A 99 8.37 10.06 -1.10
CA PRO A 99 8.97 11.14 -1.87
C PRO A 99 8.37 12.51 -1.52
N GLU A 100 9.18 13.57 -1.57
CA GLU A 100 8.77 14.91 -1.10
C GLU A 100 7.54 15.47 -1.82
N ASP A 101 7.36 15.13 -3.09
CA ASP A 101 6.22 15.52 -3.92
C ASP A 101 4.93 14.75 -3.59
N LEU A 102 5.04 13.69 -2.79
CA LEU A 102 3.92 12.83 -2.35
C LEU A 102 3.63 12.94 -0.84
N ARG A 103 4.40 13.73 -0.09
CA ARG A 103 4.20 13.97 1.36
C ARG A 103 3.08 14.97 1.67
#